data_AF-A0A7W9EN58-F1
#
_entry.id   AF-A0A7W9EN58-F1
#
_cell.length_a   1.000
_cell.length_b   1.000
_cell.length_c   1.000
_cell.angle_alpha   90.00
_cell.angle_beta   90.00
_cell.angle_gamma   90.00
#
_symmetry.space_group_name_H-M   'P 1'
#
loop_
_entity.id
_entity.type
_entity.pdbx_description
1 polymer ?
#
loop_
_entity_poly.entity_id
_entity_poly.type
_entity_poly.pdbx_seq_one_letter_code
_entity_poly.pdbx_strand_id
1 'polypeptide(L)'
;MTKTTNETHRKTSKKPYNERSDLEKLQSQWNKLSGLHLRDEPSAAIVRCATAAEIAANYAIRTEWARQTEFDATIIDQFLRWANGLHGKVTRLFVPIYFAHPAKSKTGKTLIKSAENINVVRNAVVHQGTFSNAKEAEDAIAEAKKFINLIVGLSIPDFDITAKASSK
;
A
#
# COMPACT_ATOMS: atom_id res chain seq x y z
N MET A 1 54.21 -12.10 3.37
CA MET A 1 53.12 -11.41 4.08
C MET A 1 51.85 -11.52 3.25
N THR A 2 51.04 -12.52 3.57
CA THR A 2 49.76 -12.85 2.92
C THR A 2 48.69 -11.94 3.51
N LYS A 3 48.14 -11.00 2.71
CA LYS A 3 46.93 -10.25 3.09
C LYS A 3 45.70 -11.05 2.66
N THR A 4 45.22 -11.88 3.57
CA THR A 4 43.87 -12.45 3.52
C THR A 4 42.93 -11.38 4.09
N THR A 5 42.10 -10.76 3.24
CA THR A 5 41.06 -9.84 3.71
C THR A 5 39.68 -10.37 3.33
N ASN A 6 39.07 -11.01 4.34
CA ASN A 6 37.66 -10.99 4.70
C ASN A 6 36.62 -11.29 3.62
N GLU A 7 36.39 -12.58 3.36
CA GLU A 7 35.18 -13.13 2.73
C GLU A 7 33.94 -13.15 3.67
N THR A 8 33.97 -12.51 4.84
CA THR A 8 32.96 -12.70 5.89
C THR A 8 31.94 -11.58 6.09
N HIS A 9 31.85 -10.59 5.20
CA HIS A 9 30.83 -9.53 5.29
C HIS A 9 30.04 -9.30 4.00
N ARG A 10 29.15 -10.23 3.61
CA ARG A 10 27.83 -9.88 3.01
C ARG A 10 26.84 -11.06 2.90
N LYS A 11 26.70 -11.92 3.92
CA LYS A 11 25.57 -12.87 3.95
C LYS A 11 24.30 -12.20 4.47
N THR A 12 23.55 -11.59 3.53
CA THR A 12 22.08 -11.55 3.43
C THR A 12 21.72 -10.53 2.35
N SER A 13 21.90 -10.92 1.09
CA SER A 13 21.31 -10.13 -0.01
C SER A 13 19.79 -10.19 0.14
N LYS A 14 19.20 -9.18 0.77
CA LYS A 14 17.73 -9.07 0.88
C LYS A 14 17.15 -9.07 -0.53
N LYS A 15 16.06 -9.84 -0.74
CA LYS A 15 15.29 -9.88 -1.99
C LYS A 15 15.12 -8.47 -2.59
N PRO A 16 15.54 -8.22 -3.85
CA PRO A 16 15.38 -6.94 -4.52
C PRO A 16 13.94 -6.43 -4.44
N TYR A 17 13.76 -5.12 -4.29
CA TYR A 17 12.43 -4.54 -4.02
C TYR A 17 11.42 -4.86 -5.13
N ASN A 18 11.84 -4.85 -6.39
CA ASN A 18 10.94 -5.09 -7.52
C ASN A 18 10.45 -6.54 -7.59
N GLU A 19 11.25 -7.48 -7.08
CA GLU A 19 10.92 -8.90 -7.02
C GLU A 19 9.99 -9.26 -5.85
N ARG A 20 9.80 -8.35 -4.89
CA ARG A 20 8.95 -8.56 -3.71
C ARG A 20 7.47 -8.72 -4.09
N SER A 21 6.77 -9.56 -3.32
CA SER A 21 5.31 -9.65 -3.35
C SER A 21 4.66 -8.33 -2.92
N ASP A 22 3.36 -8.17 -3.17
CA ASP A 22 2.65 -6.95 -2.76
C ASP A 22 2.68 -6.76 -1.23
N LEU A 23 2.52 -7.83 -0.44
CA LEU A 23 2.63 -7.75 1.03
C LEU A 23 4.05 -7.38 1.49
N GLU A 24 5.09 -7.94 0.86
CA GLU A 24 6.48 -7.59 1.15
C GLU A 24 6.77 -6.11 0.80
N LYS A 25 6.25 -5.62 -0.33
CA LYS A 25 6.37 -4.23 -0.78
C LYS A 25 5.61 -3.28 0.16
N LEU A 26 4.39 -3.65 0.54
CA LEU A 26 3.55 -2.94 1.50
C LEU A 26 4.29 -2.76 2.83
N GLN A 27 4.79 -3.85 3.42
CA GLN A 27 5.55 -3.79 4.67
C GLN A 27 6.81 -2.93 4.53
N SER A 28 7.49 -3.02 3.39
CA SER A 28 8.69 -2.22 3.11
C SER A 28 8.41 -0.73 3.05
N GLN A 29 7.29 -0.31 2.46
CA GLN A 29 6.87 1.09 2.44
C GLN A 29 6.46 1.56 3.84
N TRP A 30 5.72 0.72 4.58
CA TRP A 30 5.31 1.04 5.94
C TRP A 30 6.48 1.19 6.91
N ASN A 31 7.46 0.29 6.85
CA ASN A 31 8.68 0.39 7.66
C ASN A 31 9.54 1.61 7.32
N LYS A 32 9.52 2.06 6.05
CA LYS A 32 10.22 3.29 5.65
C LYS A 32 9.45 4.55 6.06
N LEU A 33 8.12 4.46 6.15
CA LEU A 33 7.25 5.56 6.58
C LEU A 33 7.53 5.95 8.02
N SER A 34 7.68 4.98 8.93
CA SER A 34 8.03 5.26 10.33
C SER A 34 9.35 6.03 10.45
N GLY A 35 10.35 5.69 9.61
CA GLY A 35 11.62 6.43 9.56
C GLY A 35 11.54 7.84 8.95
N LEU A 36 10.52 8.16 8.15
CA LEU A 36 10.31 9.53 7.64
C LEU A 36 9.59 10.42 8.63
N HIS A 37 8.58 9.87 9.32
CA HIS A 37 7.86 10.59 10.36
C HIS A 37 8.81 11.05 11.49
N LEU A 38 9.83 10.24 11.80
CA LEU A 38 10.87 10.59 12.78
C LEU A 38 11.86 11.68 12.32
N ARG A 39 11.92 11.98 11.01
CA ARG A 39 12.88 12.94 10.42
C ARG A 39 12.23 14.26 9.99
N ASP A 40 10.99 14.50 10.41
CA ASP A 40 10.22 15.71 10.08
C ASP A 40 10.13 15.97 8.56
N GLU A 41 9.88 14.90 7.78
CA GLU A 41 9.67 14.97 6.33
C GLU A 41 8.17 14.72 5.98
N PRO A 42 7.24 15.64 6.30
CA PRO A 42 5.79 15.41 6.24
C PRO A 42 5.28 15.10 4.83
N SER A 43 5.69 15.87 3.82
CA SER A 43 5.30 15.65 2.42
C SER A 43 5.77 14.27 1.90
N ALA A 44 7.00 13.86 2.24
CA ALA A 44 7.51 12.54 1.85
C ALA A 44 6.75 11.40 2.55
N ALA A 45 6.36 11.61 3.82
CA ALA A 45 5.55 10.65 4.57
C ALA A 45 4.16 10.46 3.94
N ILE A 46 3.49 11.54 3.52
CA ILE A 46 2.21 11.50 2.80
C ILE A 46 2.32 10.69 1.51
N VAL A 47 3.32 10.98 0.68
CA VAL A 47 3.50 10.24 -0.59
C VAL A 47 3.73 8.76 -0.31
N ARG A 48 4.48 8.43 0.74
CA ARG A 48 4.79 7.06 1.09
C ARG A 48 3.60 6.30 1.67
N CYS A 49 2.79 6.91 2.53
CA CYS A 49 1.59 6.26 3.06
C CYS A 49 0.53 6.04 1.97
N ALA A 50 0.38 6.98 1.03
CA ALA A 50 -0.48 6.81 -0.14
C ALA A 50 0.01 5.67 -1.05
N THR A 51 1.33 5.56 -1.25
CA THR A 51 1.93 4.44 -2.00
C THR A 51 1.65 3.10 -1.31
N ALA A 52 1.75 3.03 0.02
CA ALA A 52 1.43 1.84 0.80
C ALA A 52 -0.06 1.46 0.64
N ALA A 53 -0.98 2.42 0.74
CA ALA A 53 -2.41 2.19 0.51
C ALA A 53 -2.69 1.66 -0.91
N GLU A 54 -2.01 2.18 -1.93
CA GLU A 54 -2.16 1.69 -3.29
C GLU A 54 -1.65 0.26 -3.49
N ILE A 55 -0.53 -0.11 -2.86
CA ILE A 55 -0.02 -1.49 -2.89
C ILE A 55 -1.00 -2.44 -2.16
N ALA A 56 -1.58 -2.01 -1.05
CA ALA A 56 -2.61 -2.78 -0.34
C ALA A 56 -3.85 -3.02 -1.22
N ALA A 57 -4.29 -2.01 -1.98
CA ALA A 57 -5.37 -2.17 -2.95
C ALA A 57 -4.98 -3.13 -4.09
N ASN A 58 -3.75 -3.07 -4.62
CA ASN A 58 -3.27 -4.03 -5.62
C ASN A 58 -3.34 -5.46 -5.10
N TYR A 59 -2.85 -5.70 -3.87
CA TYR A 59 -2.91 -7.01 -3.23
C TYR A 59 -4.35 -7.53 -3.14
N ALA A 60 -5.26 -6.71 -2.63
CA ALA A 60 -6.65 -7.09 -2.44
C ALA A 60 -7.35 -7.37 -3.78
N ILE A 61 -7.07 -6.57 -4.81
CA ILE A 61 -7.58 -6.78 -6.18
C ILE A 61 -7.06 -8.11 -6.74
N ARG A 62 -5.74 -8.35 -6.72
CA ARG A 62 -5.17 -9.61 -7.22
C ARG A 62 -5.76 -10.81 -6.52
N THR A 63 -5.88 -10.74 -5.20
CA THR A 63 -6.41 -11.84 -4.37
C THR A 63 -7.86 -12.14 -4.73
N GLU A 64 -8.71 -11.11 -4.80
CA GLU A 64 -10.13 -11.30 -5.08
C GLU A 64 -10.38 -11.68 -6.54
N TRP A 65 -9.65 -11.11 -7.48
CA TRP A 65 -9.80 -11.43 -8.91
C TRP A 65 -9.34 -12.85 -9.21
N ALA A 66 -8.26 -13.33 -8.57
CA ALA A 66 -7.85 -14.73 -8.67
C ALA A 66 -8.90 -15.70 -8.09
N ARG A 67 -9.75 -15.23 -7.15
CA ARG A 67 -10.83 -16.03 -6.56
C ARG A 67 -12.09 -16.05 -7.43
N GLN A 68 -12.37 -14.97 -8.16
CA GLN A 68 -13.64 -14.72 -8.83
C GLN A 68 -13.58 -14.84 -10.36
N THR A 69 -12.38 -14.93 -10.93
CA THR A 69 -12.15 -14.91 -12.38
C THR A 69 -11.07 -15.91 -12.79
N GLU A 70 -10.96 -16.19 -14.09
CA GLU A 70 -9.88 -16.99 -14.68
C GLU A 70 -8.73 -16.12 -15.23
N PHE A 71 -8.71 -14.83 -14.91
CA PHE A 71 -7.68 -13.92 -15.43
C PHE A 71 -6.31 -14.24 -14.86
N ASP A 72 -5.31 -14.31 -15.73
CA ASP A 72 -3.92 -14.41 -15.32
C ASP A 72 -3.40 -13.09 -14.73
N ALA A 73 -2.21 -13.16 -14.10
CA ALA A 73 -1.58 -12.02 -13.48
C ALA A 73 -1.28 -10.87 -14.47
N THR A 74 -1.00 -11.18 -15.73
CA THR A 74 -0.67 -10.20 -16.78
C THR A 74 -1.89 -9.37 -17.14
N ILE A 75 -3.06 -10.00 -17.24
CA ILE A 75 -4.34 -9.33 -17.49
C ILE A 75 -4.70 -8.45 -16.30
N ILE A 76 -4.59 -8.97 -15.07
CA ILE A 76 -4.84 -8.18 -13.85
C ILE A 76 -3.91 -6.95 -13.81
N ASP A 77 -2.64 -7.08 -14.21
CA ASP A 77 -1.68 -5.96 -14.30
C ASP A 77 -2.09 -4.88 -15.29
N GLN A 78 -2.75 -5.26 -16.38
CA GLN A 78 -3.29 -4.28 -17.34
C GLN A 78 -4.44 -3.49 -16.71
N PHE A 79 -5.37 -4.17 -16.01
CA PHE A 79 -6.46 -3.50 -15.31
C PHE A 79 -5.96 -2.58 -14.19
N LEU A 80 -5.00 -3.03 -13.39
CA LEU A 80 -4.38 -2.21 -12.34
C LEU A 80 -3.73 -0.94 -12.89
N ARG A 81 -3.09 -1.02 -14.06
CA ARG A 81 -2.53 0.15 -14.76
C ARG A 81 -3.61 1.07 -15.31
N TRP A 82 -4.64 0.50 -15.94
CA TRP A 82 -5.77 1.25 -16.49
C TRP A 82 -6.53 2.04 -15.42
N ALA A 83 -6.76 1.43 -14.25
CA ALA A 83 -7.52 2.08 -13.18
C ALA A 83 -6.84 3.33 -12.62
N ASN A 84 -5.52 3.45 -12.79
CA ASN A 84 -4.67 4.60 -12.46
C ASN A 84 -4.89 5.21 -11.06
N GLY A 85 -4.02 4.86 -10.13
CA GLY A 85 -4.03 5.38 -8.77
C GLY A 85 -5.04 4.70 -7.84
N LEU A 86 -4.92 5.00 -6.54
CA LEU A 86 -5.68 4.35 -5.47
C LEU A 86 -7.20 4.45 -5.65
N HIS A 87 -7.72 5.65 -5.92
CA HIS A 87 -9.18 5.86 -6.02
C HIS A 87 -9.80 5.04 -7.16
N GLY A 88 -9.18 5.02 -8.34
CA GLY A 88 -9.67 4.25 -9.47
C GLY A 88 -9.62 2.74 -9.23
N LYS A 89 -8.55 2.25 -8.59
CA LYS A 89 -8.41 0.84 -8.20
C LYS A 89 -9.53 0.39 -7.26
N VAL A 90 -9.86 1.20 -6.26
CA VAL A 90 -10.92 0.88 -5.30
C VAL A 90 -12.30 0.96 -5.95
N THR A 91 -12.60 2.05 -6.65
CA THR A 91 -13.94 2.31 -7.21
C THR A 91 -14.29 1.45 -8.42
N ARG A 92 -13.31 1.15 -9.27
CA ARG A 92 -13.53 0.46 -10.55
C ARG A 92 -13.21 -1.02 -10.52
N LEU A 93 -12.28 -1.45 -9.67
CA LEU A 93 -11.80 -2.85 -9.67
C LEU A 93 -12.19 -3.61 -8.41
N PHE A 94 -11.90 -3.07 -7.22
CA PHE A 94 -12.09 -3.82 -5.97
C PHE A 94 -13.54 -3.85 -5.50
N VAL A 95 -14.16 -2.69 -5.31
CA VAL A 95 -15.51 -2.61 -4.75
C VAL A 95 -16.56 -3.33 -5.61
N PRO A 96 -16.56 -3.18 -6.95
CA PRO A 96 -17.53 -3.87 -7.79
C PRO A 96 -17.44 -5.40 -7.77
N ILE A 97 -16.24 -5.96 -7.57
CA ILE A 97 -16.05 -7.42 -7.57
C ILE A 97 -16.25 -8.05 -6.19
N TYR A 98 -15.82 -7.36 -5.13
CA TYR A 98 -15.84 -7.93 -3.77
C TYR A 98 -17.24 -7.89 -3.16
N PHE A 99 -18.02 -6.83 -3.44
CA PHE A 99 -19.34 -6.65 -2.85
C PHE A 99 -20.44 -6.95 -3.88
N ALA A 100 -21.31 -7.92 -3.59
CA ALA A 100 -22.46 -8.25 -4.45
C ALA A 100 -23.41 -7.05 -4.70
N HIS A 101 -23.51 -6.14 -3.73
CA HIS A 101 -24.30 -4.92 -3.86
C HIS A 101 -23.47 -3.68 -3.45
N PRO A 102 -22.57 -3.20 -4.33
CA PRO A 102 -21.63 -2.12 -4.00
C PRO A 102 -22.28 -0.86 -3.42
N ALA A 103 -23.39 -0.42 -4.01
CA ALA A 103 -24.13 0.78 -3.58
C ALA A 103 -24.74 0.68 -2.17
N LYS A 104 -24.94 -0.55 -1.66
CA LYS A 104 -25.47 -0.81 -0.32
C LYS A 104 -24.39 -1.14 0.70
N SER A 105 -23.18 -1.48 0.26
CA SER A 105 -22.07 -1.85 1.15
C SER A 105 -21.56 -0.63 1.93
N LYS A 106 -21.73 -0.65 3.26
CA LYS A 106 -21.11 0.36 4.15
C LYS A 106 -19.59 0.31 4.04
N THR A 107 -19.01 -0.88 4.08
CA THR A 107 -17.56 -1.10 3.94
C THR A 107 -17.04 -0.60 2.60
N GLY A 108 -17.76 -0.88 1.51
CA GLY A 108 -17.39 -0.39 0.18
C GLY A 108 -17.38 1.14 0.11
N LYS A 109 -18.38 1.81 0.68
CA LYS A 109 -18.43 3.27 0.79
C LYS A 109 -17.27 3.82 1.64
N THR A 110 -16.97 3.19 2.76
CA THR A 110 -15.84 3.56 3.61
C THR A 110 -14.51 3.47 2.85
N LEU A 111 -14.29 2.36 2.12
CA LEU A 111 -13.08 2.18 1.31
C LEU A 111 -12.96 3.26 0.22
N ILE A 112 -14.04 3.55 -0.49
CA ILE A 112 -14.05 4.60 -1.54
C ILE A 112 -13.72 5.96 -0.94
N LYS A 113 -14.37 6.31 0.18
CA LYS A 113 -14.17 7.62 0.82
C LYS A 113 -12.75 7.78 1.34
N SER A 114 -12.22 6.73 1.97
CA SER A 114 -10.85 6.72 2.48
C SER A 114 -9.83 6.82 1.34
N ALA A 115 -10.03 6.07 0.25
CA ALA A 115 -9.20 6.16 -0.95
C ALA A 115 -9.23 7.57 -1.59
N GLU A 116 -10.39 8.22 -1.63
CA GLU A 116 -10.53 9.61 -2.08
C GLU A 116 -9.71 10.57 -1.20
N ASN A 117 -9.87 10.49 0.13
CA ASN A 117 -9.14 11.35 1.07
C ASN A 117 -7.63 11.23 0.92
N ILE A 118 -7.10 10.00 0.86
CA ILE A 118 -5.68 9.72 0.66
C ILE A 118 -5.19 10.30 -0.68
N ASN A 119 -5.99 10.12 -1.74
CA ASN A 119 -5.64 10.59 -3.08
C ASN A 119 -5.60 12.13 -3.16
N VAL A 120 -6.53 12.82 -2.49
CA VAL A 120 -6.56 14.30 -2.42
C VAL A 120 -5.28 14.84 -1.78
N VAL A 121 -4.92 14.34 -0.60
CA VAL A 121 -3.75 14.84 0.14
C VAL A 121 -2.46 14.54 -0.61
N ARG A 122 -2.32 13.34 -1.20
CA ARG A 122 -1.16 13.00 -2.04
C ARG A 122 -1.06 13.89 -3.27
N ASN A 123 -2.18 14.18 -3.94
CA ASN A 123 -2.20 15.01 -5.15
C ASN A 123 -1.82 16.46 -4.86
N ALA A 124 -2.24 17.00 -3.71
CA ALA A 124 -1.80 18.34 -3.29
C ALA A 124 -0.26 18.41 -3.19
N VAL A 125 0.37 17.42 -2.54
CA VAL A 125 1.83 17.38 -2.40
C VAL A 125 2.55 17.23 -3.75
N VAL A 126 2.17 16.24 -4.55
CA VAL A 126 2.97 15.83 -5.72
C VAL A 126 2.62 16.56 -7.03
N HIS A 127 1.42 17.13 -7.15
CA HIS A 127 0.96 17.78 -8.38
C HIS A 127 0.75 19.28 -8.20
N GLN A 128 0.38 19.74 -7.00
CA GLN A 128 0.18 21.17 -6.72
C GLN A 128 1.42 21.81 -6.05
N GLY A 129 2.40 21.01 -5.63
CA GLY A 129 3.64 21.51 -5.02
C GLY A 129 3.44 21.99 -3.58
N THR A 130 2.37 21.56 -2.92
CA THR A 130 2.06 21.97 -1.54
C THR A 130 3.03 21.31 -0.55
N PHE A 131 3.62 22.13 0.32
CA PHE A 131 4.30 21.64 1.53
C PHE A 131 3.27 21.27 2.58
N SER A 132 3.44 20.11 3.20
CA SER A 132 2.58 19.66 4.30
C SER A 132 3.24 19.89 5.64
N ASN A 133 2.44 19.94 6.69
CA ASN A 133 2.92 19.97 8.08
C ASN A 133 2.83 18.60 8.75
N ALA A 134 3.41 18.48 9.95
CA ALA A 134 3.44 17.24 10.72
C ALA A 134 2.03 16.69 11.01
N LYS A 135 1.07 17.55 11.37
CA LYS A 135 -0.30 17.13 11.65
C LYS A 135 -1.01 16.57 10.43
N GLU A 136 -0.87 17.20 9.27
CA GLU A 136 -1.41 16.69 8.01
C GLU A 136 -0.82 15.33 7.64
N ALA A 137 0.49 15.14 7.88
CA ALA A 137 1.14 13.86 7.66
C ALA A 137 0.62 12.79 8.64
N GLU A 138 0.47 13.10 9.93
CA GLU A 138 -0.09 12.18 10.93
C GLU A 138 -1.53 11.76 10.57
N ASP A 139 -2.38 12.72 10.19
CA ASP A 139 -3.75 12.46 9.78
C ASP A 139 -3.79 11.56 8.53
N ALA A 140 -2.94 11.82 7.54
CA ALA A 140 -2.81 10.99 6.34
C ALA A 140 -2.26 9.58 6.63
N ILE A 141 -1.31 9.44 7.55
CA ILE A 141 -0.77 8.15 7.99
C ILE A 141 -1.84 7.35 8.72
N ALA A 142 -2.60 7.99 9.61
CA ALA A 142 -3.69 7.34 10.34
C ALA A 142 -4.80 6.86 9.40
N GLU A 143 -5.17 7.67 8.41
CA GLU A 143 -6.15 7.30 7.38
C GLU A 143 -5.64 6.14 6.53
N ALA A 144 -4.39 6.21 6.05
CA ALA A 144 -3.78 5.11 5.30
C ALA A 144 -3.71 3.81 6.12
N LYS A 145 -3.38 3.89 7.42
CA LYS A 145 -3.38 2.71 8.31
C LYS A 145 -4.77 2.05 8.36
N LYS A 146 -5.81 2.85 8.61
CA LYS A 146 -7.20 2.37 8.68
C LYS A 146 -7.61 1.73 7.35
N PHE A 147 -7.31 2.39 6.24
CA PHE A 147 -7.59 1.89 4.89
C PHE A 147 -6.90 0.54 4.63
N ILE A 148 -5.59 0.45 4.88
CA ILE A 148 -4.78 -0.73 4.64
C ILE A 148 -5.29 -1.91 5.46
N ASN A 149 -5.49 -1.70 6.77
CA ASN A 149 -5.97 -2.76 7.65
C ASN A 149 -7.38 -3.22 7.25
N LEU A 150 -8.25 -2.30 6.82
CA LEU A 150 -9.58 -2.66 6.34
C LEU A 150 -9.52 -3.48 5.04
N ILE A 151 -8.83 -2.98 4.00
CA ILE A 151 -8.88 -3.60 2.67
C ILE A 151 -8.14 -4.93 2.61
N VAL A 152 -7.00 -5.05 3.30
CA VAL A 152 -6.24 -6.31 3.39
C VAL A 152 -6.93 -7.28 4.35
N GLY A 153 -7.54 -6.75 5.41
CA GLY A 153 -8.32 -7.52 6.40
C GLY A 153 -9.49 -8.31 5.80
N LEU A 154 -10.00 -7.86 4.65
CA LEU A 154 -11.03 -8.59 3.89
C LEU A 154 -10.51 -9.93 3.32
N SER A 155 -9.20 -10.06 3.12
CA SER A 155 -8.57 -11.29 2.61
C SER A 155 -7.73 -12.03 3.66
N ILE A 156 -7.17 -11.31 4.63
CA ILE A 156 -6.36 -11.85 5.73
C ILE A 156 -7.02 -11.46 7.05
N PRO A 157 -7.72 -12.38 7.74
CA PRO A 157 -8.28 -12.12 9.06
C PRO A 157 -7.22 -11.58 10.02
N ASP A 158 -7.62 -10.64 10.88
CA ASP A 158 -6.78 -10.01 11.91
C ASP A 158 -5.51 -9.32 11.38
N PHE A 159 -5.49 -8.95 10.09
CA PHE A 159 -4.36 -8.23 9.51
C PHE A 159 -4.12 -6.89 10.22
N ASP A 160 -2.88 -6.67 10.63
CA ASP A 160 -2.40 -5.38 11.11
C ASP A 160 -1.06 -5.02 10.47
N ILE A 161 -1.04 -3.90 9.73
CA ILE A 161 0.17 -3.37 9.10
C ILE A 161 1.27 -2.98 10.10
N THR A 162 0.92 -2.78 11.38
CA THR A 162 1.89 -2.51 12.44
C THR A 162 2.43 -3.74 13.15
N ALA A 163 1.85 -4.92 12.92
CA ALA A 163 2.42 -6.16 13.45
C ALA A 163 3.79 -6.39 12.81
N LYS A 164 4.84 -6.55 13.62
CA LYS A 164 6.13 -6.97 13.09
C LYS A 164 5.94 -8.34 12.45
N ALA A 165 6.39 -8.52 11.20
CA ALA A 165 6.54 -9.85 10.62
C ALA A 165 7.41 -10.67 11.59
N SER A 166 6.79 -11.59 12.32
CA SER A 166 7.50 -12.50 13.22
C SER A 166 8.57 -13.18 12.39
N SER A 167 9.83 -12.86 12.67
CA SER A 167 10.96 -13.55 12.07
C SER A 167 10.86 -15.01 12.51
N LYS A 168 10.45 -15.88 11.59
CA LYS A 168 10.77 -17.31 11.66
C LYS A 168 12.07 -17.52 10.91
#